data_AF-A0A938H4R5-F1
#
_entry.id   AF-A0A938H4R5-F1
#
_cell.length_a   1.000
_cell.length_b   1.000
_cell.length_c   1.000
_cell.angle_alpha   90.00
_cell.angle_beta   90.00
_cell.angle_gamma   90.00
#
_symmetry.space_group_name_H-M   'P 1'
#
loop_
_entity.id
_entity.type
_entity.pdbx_description
1 polymer ?
#
loop_
_entity_poly.entity_id
_entity_poly.type
_entity_poly.pdbx_seq_one_letter_code
_entity_poly.pdbx_strand_id
1 'polypeptide(L)' 'GSHPYPFRIPVRFSGKDGHVVLDQLRTVDRERLVKRLGTLTALTIGKALAVLGEMFRV' A
#
# COMPACT_ATOMS: atom_id res chain seq x y z
N GLY A 1 0.84 -17.51 -2.14
CA GLY A 1 2.18 -16.91 -2.16
C GLY A 1 2.18 -15.67 -1.31
N SER A 2 2.60 -15.78 -0.05
CA SER A 2 2.77 -14.64 0.86
C SER A 2 4.23 -14.61 1.30
N HIS A 3 5.11 -14.30 0.35
CA HIS A 3 6.51 -14.05 0.69
C HIS A 3 6.61 -12.65 1.32
N PRO A 4 7.14 -12.51 2.54
CA PRO A 4 7.41 -11.23 3.15
C PRO A 4 8.50 -10.53 2.34
N TYR A 5 8.12 -9.53 1.55
CA TYR A 5 9.06 -8.65 0.87
C TYR A 5 9.29 -7.42 1.75
N PRO A 6 10.52 -6.86 1.79
CA PRO A 6 10.85 -5.73 2.66
C PRO A 6 9.95 -4.51 2.46
N PHE A 7 9.46 -4.33 1.23
CA PHE A 7 8.63 -3.20 0.80
C PHE A 7 7.12 -3.49 0.86
N ARG A 8 6.69 -4.64 1.39
CA ARG A 8 5.28 -4.99 1.58
C ARG A 8 4.86 -4.79 3.02
N ILE A 9 3.91 -3.88 3.23
CA ILE A 9 3.45 -3.52 4.57
C ILE A 9 2.21 -4.35 4.89
N PRO A 10 2.22 -5.20 5.93
CA PRO A 10 1.03 -5.95 6.33
C PRO A 10 -0.03 -5.00 6.86
N VAL A 11 -1.28 -5.18 6.43
CA VAL A 11 -2.43 -4.38 6.85
C VAL A 11 -3.63 -5.29 7.09
N ARG A 12 -4.49 -4.90 8.03
CA ARG A 12 -5.83 -5.45 8.13
C ARG A 12 -6.82 -4.43 7.58
N PHE A 13 -7.46 -4.76 6.47
CA PHE A 13 -8.40 -3.88 5.78
C PHE A 13 -9.72 -4.61 5.52
N SER A 14 -10.84 -3.98 5.87
CA SER A 14 -12.18 -4.57 5.71
C SER A 14 -12.31 -5.98 6.33
N GLY A 15 -11.69 -6.20 7.50
CA GLY A 15 -11.73 -7.47 8.22
C GLY A 15 -10.81 -8.56 7.66
N LYS A 16 -10.04 -8.28 6.60
CA LYS A 16 -9.11 -9.23 5.96
C LYS A 16 -7.67 -8.79 6.16
N ASP A 17 -6.80 -9.76 6.35
CA ASP A 17 -5.36 -9.53 6.35
C ASP A 17 -4.85 -9.45 4.90
N GLY A 18 -3.97 -8.49 4.64
CA GLY A 18 -3.44 -8.21 3.32
C GLY A 18 -2.14 -7.41 3.40
N HIS A 19 -1.67 -6.93 2.25
CA HIS A 19 -0.44 -6.17 2.15
C HIS A 19 -0.64 -4.95 1.27
N VAL A 20 -0.04 -3.82 1.64
CA VAL A 20 0.20 -2.70 0.73
C VAL A 20 1.43 -3.05 -0.09
N VAL A 21 1.25 -3.14 -1.41
CA VAL A 21 2.26 -3.59 -2.37
C VAL A 21 2.85 -2.37 -3.08
N LEU A 22 3.90 -1.79 -2.49
CA LEU A 22 4.54 -0.57 -2.99
C LEU A 22 5.36 -0.81 -4.27
N ASP A 23 5.75 -2.05 -4.55
CA ASP A 23 6.42 -2.48 -5.77
C ASP A 23 5.51 -2.49 -7.01
N GLN A 24 4.19 -2.39 -6.84
CA GLN A 24 3.21 -2.46 -7.94
C GLN A 24 2.56 -1.10 -8.26
N LEU A 25 3.30 -0.01 -8.05
CA LEU A 25 2.84 1.32 -8.43
C LEU A 25 2.61 1.39 -9.95
N ARG A 26 1.41 1.83 -10.33
CA ARG A 26 1.02 2.07 -11.72
C ARG A 26 0.13 3.29 -11.82
N THR A 27 0.16 3.95 -12.96
CA THR A 27 -0.82 4.99 -13.30
C THR A 27 -2.18 4.34 -13.57
N VAL A 28 -3.26 5.01 -13.15
CA VAL A 28 -4.63 4.57 -13.39
C VAL A 28 -5.47 5.76 -13.82
N ASP A 29 -6.37 5.54 -14.77
CA ASP A 29 -7.37 6.53 -15.16
C ASP A 29 -8.36 6.78 -14.01
N ARG A 30 -8.80 8.03 -13.84
CA ARG A 30 -9.76 8.44 -12.82
C ARG A 30 -11.11 7.74 -12.99
N GLU A 31 -11.54 7.48 -14.22
CA GLU A 31 -12.80 6.79 -14.52
C GLU A 31 -12.80 5.36 -13.97
N ARG A 32 -11.62 4.73 -13.81
CA ARG A 32 -11.49 3.40 -13.22
C ARG A 32 -11.65 3.39 -11.70
N LEU A 33 -11.63 4.54 -11.02
CA LEU A 33 -11.80 4.67 -9.58
C LEU A 33 -13.29 4.80 -9.20
N VAL A 34 -14.04 3.73 -9.45
CA VAL A 34 -15.51 3.71 -9.35
C VAL A 34 -16.08 3.78 -7.91
N LYS A 35 -15.29 3.43 -6.89
CA LYS A 35 -15.77 3.38 -5.50
C LYS A 35 -14.64 3.60 -4.48
N ARG A 36 -14.98 4.31 -3.38
CA ARG A 36 -14.14 4.38 -2.17
C ARG A 36 -14.50 3.23 -1.23
N LEU A 37 -13.53 2.37 -0.92
CA LEU A 37 -13.75 1.19 -0.06
C LEU A 37 -13.47 1.47 1.44
N GLY A 38 -12.81 2.58 1.76
CA GLY A 38 -12.43 2.94 3.12
C GLY A 38 -11.08 3.66 3.14
N THR A 39 -10.53 3.84 4.33
CA THR A 39 -9.26 4.50 4.57
C THR A 39 -8.33 3.60 5.37
N LEU A 40 -7.02 3.72 5.14
CA LEU A 40 -6.00 3.12 6.01
C LEU A 40 -5.71 4.06 7.18
N THR A 41 -5.14 3.51 8.26
CA THR A 41 -4.75 4.30 9.43
C THR A 41 -3.57 5.22 9.10
N ALA A 42 -3.46 6.35 9.79
CA ALA A 42 -2.32 7.26 9.63
C ALA A 42 -0.98 6.55 9.88
N LEU A 43 -0.93 5.62 10.83
CA LEU A 43 0.25 4.78 11.11
C LEU A 43 0.65 3.96 9.89
N THR A 44 -0.31 3.29 9.23
CA THR A 44 -0.06 2.48 8.04
C THR A 44 0.42 3.35 6.87
N ILE A 45 -0.20 4.53 6.68
CA ILE A 45 0.21 5.47 5.64
C ILE A 45 1.63 6.01 5.91
N GLY A 46 1.96 6.35 7.16
CA GLY A 46 3.30 6.79 7.54
C GLY A 46 4.37 5.74 7.24
N LYS A 47 4.10 4.47 7.54
CA LYS A 47 4.98 3.34 7.17
C LYS A 47 5.15 3.24 5.65
N ALA A 48 4.06 3.38 4.89
CA ALA A 48 4.10 3.33 3.43
C ALA A 48 4.97 4.44 2.84
N LEU A 49 4.82 5.67 3.33
CA LEU A 49 5.63 6.81 2.92
C LEU A 49 7.11 6.64 3.28
N ALA A 50 7.42 6.13 4.47
CA ALA A 50 8.80 5.87 4.87
C ALA A 50 9.48 4.85 3.94
N VAL A 51 8.79 3.74 3.64
CA VAL A 51 9.32 2.71 2.71
C VAL A 51 9.48 3.28 1.29
N LEU A 52 8.51 4.08 0.81
CA LEU A 52 8.67 4.76 -0.48
C LEU A 52 9.89 5.70 -0.48
N GLY A 53 10.12 6.44 0.61
CA GLY A 53 11.30 7.28 0.77
C GLY A 53 12.59 6.48 0.65
N GLU A 54 12.68 5.34 1.33
CA GLU A 54 13.85 4.44 1.25
C GLU A 54 14.01 3.83 -0.16
N MET A 55 12.92 3.48 -0.85
CA MET A 55 12.97 2.93 -2.21
C MET A 55 13.53 3.90 -3.26
N PHE A 56 13.29 5.20 -3.08
CA PHE A 56 13.74 6.26 -4.01
C PHE A 56 14.97 7.01 -3.52
N ARG A 57 15.54 6.63 -2.38
CA ARG A 57 16.77 7.23 -1.86
C ARG A 57 17.96 6.76 -2.69
N VAL A 58 18.73 7.71 -3.22
CA VAL A 58 20.01 7.49 -3.92
C VAL A 58 21.15 7.38 -2.91
#